data_AF-A0A4R9G2R9-F1
#
_entry.id   AF-A0A4R9G2R9-F1
#
_cell.length_a   1.000
_cell.length_b   1.000
_cell.length_c   1.000
_cell.angle_alpha   90.00
_cell.angle_beta   90.00
_cell.angle_gamma   90.00
#
_symmetry.space_group_name_H-M   'P 1'
#
loop_
_entity.id
_entity.type
_entity.pdbx_description
1 polymer ?
#
loop_
_entity_poly.entity_id
_entity_poly.type
_entity_poly.pdbx_seq_one_letter_code
_entity_poly.pdbx_strand_id
1 'polypeptide(L)'
;MKRTRSISILFAGIFFLITSSLSAAGTYSEGWTVAKLIQFESRGIVFDSYEGTIEVTTVDTSENCDDLKDACYTMVKKKVDFSVRPENADVVNFLSKNLNQEILLQYRIHRIEPIALSTDYEVIGAQIQDKSTPKDLQDKFAVPKSGSKRNFSVTGRILSLEYKGTVVGTWEGFYLDESRGKVHPFSITDEEMANFATKTLKYGVRYYLGMSVAFTTGWRDSHYDLFEINFKAPAGALEPTPKPQPQQ
;
A
#
# COMPACT_ATOMS: atom_id res chain seq x y z
N MET A 1 59.54 -6.41 44.17
CA MET A 1 58.43 -7.39 44.09
C MET A 1 57.33 -6.82 43.19
N LYS A 2 56.89 -7.61 42.17
CA LYS A 2 55.62 -7.58 41.39
C LYS A 2 55.24 -6.22 40.73
N ARG A 3 55.25 -5.97 39.41
CA ARG A 3 54.73 -6.63 38.18
C ARG A 3 53.23 -6.99 38.21
N THR A 4 52.55 -6.57 37.13
CA THR A 4 51.23 -6.98 36.56
C THR A 4 49.98 -6.51 37.30
N ARG A 5 48.84 -6.13 36.69
CA ARG A 5 48.25 -6.24 35.32
C ARG A 5 47.06 -5.25 35.29
N SER A 6 46.93 -4.37 34.29
CA SER A 6 46.13 -4.55 33.07
C SER A 6 44.61 -4.34 33.24
N ILE A 7 44.13 -3.24 32.66
CA ILE A 7 43.02 -3.16 31.68
C ILE A 7 41.79 -4.04 31.99
N SER A 8 40.77 -3.42 32.56
CA SER A 8 39.33 -3.76 32.46
C SER A 8 38.68 -2.73 33.38
N ILE A 9 37.92 -1.74 32.93
CA ILE A 9 36.60 -1.87 32.34
C ILE A 9 36.39 -0.60 31.51
N LEU A 10 36.64 -0.68 30.20
CA LEU A 10 36.20 0.29 29.21
C LEU A 10 35.48 -0.50 28.12
N PHE A 11 34.48 -1.27 28.56
CA PHE A 11 33.59 -2.11 27.75
C PHE A 11 32.16 -2.01 28.28
N ALA A 12 31.71 -0.78 28.52
CA ALA A 12 30.30 -0.45 28.79
C ALA A 12 29.73 0.51 27.73
N GLY A 13 30.40 0.67 26.59
CA GLY A 13 30.06 1.66 25.55
C GLY A 13 29.89 1.12 24.13
N ILE A 14 29.95 -0.21 23.90
CA ILE A 14 29.84 -0.80 22.55
C ILE A 14 28.99 -2.08 22.60
N PHE A 15 27.79 -2.00 23.18
CA PHE A 15 26.79 -3.07 23.04
C PHE A 15 25.35 -2.54 22.85
N PHE A 16 25.21 -1.27 22.46
CA PHE A 16 23.94 -0.64 22.10
C PHE A 16 23.85 -0.28 20.61
N LEU A 17 24.53 -1.04 19.74
CA LEU A 17 24.43 -0.88 18.28
C LEU A 17 23.73 -2.06 17.57
N ILE A 18 23.04 -2.92 18.33
CA ILE A 18 22.24 -4.01 17.75
C ILE A 18 20.88 -4.06 18.45
N THR A 19 20.13 -2.96 18.38
CA THR A 19 18.67 -3.01 18.42
C THR A 19 18.18 -2.54 17.06
N SER A 20 17.99 -3.52 16.19
CA SER A 20 17.20 -3.44 14.97
C SER A 20 15.90 -2.66 15.19
N SER A 21 15.61 -1.75 14.26
CA SER A 21 14.25 -1.39 13.84
C SER A 21 13.38 -0.58 14.79
N LEU A 22 13.93 0.30 15.64
CA LEU A 22 13.14 1.38 16.27
C LEU A 22 13.25 2.75 15.57
N SER A 23 14.08 2.88 14.53
CA SER A 23 14.19 4.11 13.73
C SER A 23 13.16 4.22 12.58
N ALA A 24 12.30 3.21 12.41
CA ALA A 24 11.26 3.21 11.38
C ALA A 24 9.98 3.96 11.80
N ALA A 25 9.82 4.27 13.08
CA ALA A 25 8.71 5.09 13.57
C ALA A 25 8.96 6.57 13.21
N GLY A 26 8.63 6.94 11.96
CA GLY A 26 8.52 8.34 11.54
C GLY A 26 9.60 8.85 10.57
N THR A 27 10.49 8.01 10.05
CA THR A 27 11.48 8.41 9.03
C THR A 27 10.94 8.29 7.60
N TYR A 28 10.06 7.32 7.35
CA TYR A 28 9.37 7.13 6.07
C TYR A 28 7.97 6.55 6.27
N SER A 29 7.09 6.71 5.28
CA SER A 29 5.89 5.87 5.12
C SER A 29 6.20 4.71 4.18
N GLU A 30 5.58 3.55 4.40
CA GLU A 30 5.64 2.42 3.48
C GLU A 30 4.29 2.22 2.79
N GLY A 31 4.33 1.83 1.52
CA GLY A 31 3.12 1.58 0.76
C GLY A 31 3.32 0.67 -0.43
N TRP A 32 2.20 0.37 -1.06
CA TRP A 32 2.10 -0.43 -2.28
C TRP A 32 1.28 0.34 -3.32
N THR A 33 1.67 0.30 -4.58
CA THR A 33 0.92 0.95 -5.67
C THR A 33 1.01 0.18 -6.98
N VAL A 34 -0.10 0.15 -7.71
CA VAL A 34 -0.19 -0.31 -9.09
C VAL A 34 0.17 0.86 -9.99
N ALA A 35 1.21 0.71 -10.80
CA ALA A 35 1.72 1.77 -11.63
C ALA A 35 2.20 1.25 -12.99
N LYS A 36 2.14 2.10 -14.01
CA LYS A 36 2.80 1.83 -15.28
C LYS A 36 4.22 2.36 -15.24
N LEU A 37 5.21 1.50 -15.46
CA LEU A 37 6.61 1.93 -15.56
C LEU A 37 6.84 2.64 -16.89
N ILE A 38 7.23 3.92 -16.87
CA ILE A 38 7.42 4.72 -18.08
C ILE A 38 8.90 4.81 -18.46
N GLN A 39 9.76 4.98 -17.46
CA GLN A 39 11.19 5.20 -17.65
C GLN A 39 11.96 4.57 -16.50
N PHE A 40 13.13 4.02 -16.79
CA PHE A 40 14.07 3.50 -15.79
C PHE A 40 15.48 3.49 -16.38
N GLU A 41 16.43 4.08 -15.69
CA GLU A 41 17.80 4.22 -16.15
C GLU A 41 18.79 4.36 -14.98
N SER A 42 20.04 3.99 -15.22
CA SER A 42 21.12 4.24 -14.28
C SER A 42 21.51 5.72 -14.37
N ARG A 43 21.40 6.46 -13.27
CA ARG A 43 21.81 7.87 -13.20
C ARG A 43 22.54 8.11 -11.89
N GLY A 44 23.84 8.39 -11.98
CA GLY A 44 24.69 8.71 -10.84
C GLY A 44 26.07 9.13 -11.30
N ILE A 45 26.52 10.32 -10.92
CA ILE A 45 27.91 10.78 -11.17
C ILE A 45 28.74 10.69 -9.86
N VAL A 46 28.09 10.86 -8.70
CA VAL A 46 28.74 10.89 -7.37
C VAL A 46 28.32 9.71 -6.48
N PHE A 47 27.05 9.29 -6.57
CA PHE A 47 26.52 8.07 -5.95
C PHE A 47 25.76 7.30 -7.02
N ASP A 48 26.00 6.00 -7.12
CA ASP A 48 25.25 5.16 -8.04
C ASP A 48 23.80 5.06 -7.53
N SER A 49 22.82 5.43 -8.35
CA SER A 49 21.41 5.14 -8.13
C SER A 49 20.74 4.86 -9.48
N TYR A 50 19.61 4.16 -9.43
CA TYR A 50 18.75 4.00 -10.58
C TYR A 50 17.53 4.89 -10.39
N GLU A 51 17.17 5.61 -11.44
CA GLU A 51 16.11 6.59 -11.43
C GLU A 51 15.06 6.20 -12.46
N GLY A 52 13.80 6.47 -12.16
CA GLY A 52 12.72 6.18 -13.08
C GLY A 52 11.50 7.05 -12.86
N THR A 53 10.54 6.90 -13.77
CA THR A 53 9.24 7.57 -13.70
C THR A 53 8.16 6.52 -13.87
N ILE A 54 7.18 6.54 -12.96
CA ILE A 54 5.96 5.75 -13.04
C ILE A 54 4.74 6.64 -13.29
N GLU A 55 3.72 6.06 -13.89
CA GLU A 55 2.39 6.65 -14.03
C GLU A 55 1.43 5.90 -13.11
N VAL A 56 0.93 6.60 -12.07
CA VAL A 56 -0.05 6.09 -11.12
C VAL A 56 -1.43 6.65 -11.43
N THR A 57 -2.46 5.87 -11.12
CA THR A 57 -3.85 6.31 -11.25
C THR A 57 -4.35 6.85 -9.92
N THR A 58 -4.87 8.07 -9.90
CA THR A 58 -5.35 8.77 -8.69
C THR A 58 -6.58 9.62 -9.02
N VAL A 59 -6.94 10.51 -8.10
CA VAL A 59 -8.12 11.39 -8.14
C VAL A 59 -7.73 12.80 -8.50
N ASP A 60 -8.55 13.46 -9.30
CA ASP A 60 -8.49 14.91 -9.47
C ASP A 60 -8.99 15.62 -8.20
N THR A 61 -8.08 16.23 -7.45
CA THR A 61 -8.42 16.99 -6.24
C THR A 61 -8.92 18.40 -6.53
N SER A 62 -8.97 18.83 -7.80
CA SER A 62 -9.41 20.16 -8.22
C SER A 62 -10.91 20.23 -8.56
N GLU A 63 -11.63 19.11 -8.48
CA GLU A 63 -13.05 19.06 -8.75
C GLU A 63 -13.87 19.82 -7.70
N ASN A 64 -14.67 20.78 -8.15
CA ASN A 64 -15.67 21.44 -7.32
C ASN A 64 -17.01 20.71 -7.47
N CYS A 65 -17.20 19.63 -6.72
CA CYS A 65 -18.43 18.84 -6.74
C CYS A 65 -18.85 18.41 -5.33
N ASP A 66 -20.08 17.90 -5.23
CA ASP A 66 -20.69 17.49 -3.97
C ASP A 66 -20.19 16.09 -3.57
N ASP A 67 -19.22 16.03 -2.65
CA ASP A 67 -18.66 14.79 -2.10
C ASP A 67 -19.73 13.85 -1.55
N LEU A 68 -20.85 14.40 -1.05
CA LEU A 68 -21.95 13.61 -0.47
C LEU A 68 -22.72 12.81 -1.52
N LYS A 69 -22.56 13.13 -2.81
CA LYS A 69 -23.23 12.44 -3.92
C LYS A 69 -22.34 11.44 -4.64
N ASP A 70 -21.13 11.17 -4.13
CA ASP A 70 -20.11 10.34 -4.82
C ASP A 70 -19.86 10.84 -6.27
N ALA A 71 -20.14 12.12 -6.52
CA ALA A 71 -20.15 12.73 -7.85
C ALA A 71 -18.75 13.21 -8.27
N CYS A 72 -17.90 13.51 -7.29
CA CYS A 72 -16.47 13.70 -7.45
C CYS A 72 -15.78 12.38 -7.79
N TYR A 73 -14.46 12.38 -7.93
CA TYR A 73 -13.61 11.20 -8.13
C TYR A 73 -13.29 10.85 -9.59
N THR A 74 -13.14 11.86 -10.45
CA THR A 74 -12.59 11.62 -11.80
C THR A 74 -11.17 11.08 -11.71
N MET A 75 -10.97 9.99 -12.45
CA MET A 75 -9.68 9.32 -12.55
C MET A 75 -8.69 10.16 -13.35
N VAL A 76 -7.52 10.44 -12.77
CA VAL A 76 -6.41 11.09 -13.45
C VAL A 76 -5.14 10.26 -13.33
N LYS A 77 -4.23 10.47 -14.27
CA LYS A 77 -2.92 9.83 -14.26
C LYS A 77 -1.86 10.82 -13.81
N LYS A 78 -1.09 10.45 -12.79
CA LYS A 78 -0.02 11.27 -12.24
C LYS A 78 1.32 10.59 -12.47
N LYS A 79 2.30 11.37 -12.96
CA LYS A 79 3.68 10.91 -13.03
C LYS A 79 4.36 11.11 -11.67
N VAL A 80 5.10 10.10 -11.24
CA VAL A 80 5.88 10.11 -10.00
C VAL A 80 7.29 9.63 -10.35
N ASP A 81 8.28 10.44 -10.00
CA ASP A 81 9.68 10.05 -10.13
C ASP A 81 10.09 9.25 -8.89
N PHE A 82 10.94 8.24 -9.10
CA PHE A 82 11.38 7.34 -8.04
C PHE A 82 12.85 6.99 -8.19
N SER A 83 13.44 6.57 -7.06
CA SER A 83 14.81 6.10 -6.99
C SER A 83 14.87 4.65 -6.47
N VAL A 84 15.89 3.92 -6.93
CA VAL A 84 16.22 2.57 -6.45
C VAL A 84 17.69 2.53 -6.08
N ARG A 85 17.96 1.99 -4.89
CA ARG A 85 19.31 1.72 -4.41
C ARG A 85 19.99 0.63 -5.24
N PRO A 86 21.24 0.80 -5.71
CA PRO A 86 21.93 -0.21 -6.51
C PRO A 86 22.06 -1.57 -5.82
N GLU A 87 22.07 -1.60 -4.49
CA GLU A 87 22.17 -2.83 -3.71
C GLU A 87 20.92 -3.72 -3.88
N ASN A 88 19.79 -3.16 -4.32
CA ASN A 88 18.56 -3.91 -4.60
C ASN A 88 18.55 -4.42 -6.05
N ALA A 89 19.48 -5.33 -6.35
CA ALA A 89 19.68 -5.87 -7.69
C ALA A 89 18.42 -6.55 -8.26
N ASP A 90 17.59 -7.16 -7.41
CA ASP A 90 16.35 -7.83 -7.84
C ASP A 90 15.35 -6.83 -8.41
N VAL A 91 15.13 -5.70 -7.72
CA VAL A 91 14.26 -4.62 -8.21
C VAL A 91 14.84 -3.98 -9.46
N VAL A 92 16.13 -3.67 -9.49
CA VAL A 92 16.80 -3.09 -10.67
C VAL A 92 16.62 -3.98 -11.91
N ASN A 93 16.87 -5.28 -11.75
CA ASN A 93 16.73 -6.26 -12.83
C ASN A 93 15.27 -6.43 -13.26
N PHE A 94 14.32 -6.41 -12.33
CA PHE A 94 12.91 -6.48 -12.63
C PHE A 94 12.46 -5.25 -13.44
N LEU A 95 12.75 -4.04 -12.97
CA LEU A 95 12.31 -2.80 -13.62
C LEU A 95 12.91 -2.65 -15.02
N SER A 96 14.19 -2.99 -15.19
CA SER A 96 14.87 -2.97 -16.48
C SER A 96 14.20 -3.85 -17.54
N LYS A 97 13.52 -4.93 -17.13
CA LYS A 97 12.85 -5.89 -18.03
C LYS A 97 11.37 -5.57 -18.29
N ASN A 98 10.76 -4.69 -17.50
CA ASN A 98 9.32 -4.46 -17.50
C ASN A 98 8.94 -3.00 -17.84
N LEU A 99 9.78 -2.31 -18.62
CA LEU A 99 9.46 -0.99 -19.18
C LEU A 99 8.14 -1.03 -19.94
N ASN A 100 7.33 0.01 -19.78
CA ASN A 100 5.98 0.18 -20.34
C ASN A 100 4.92 -0.83 -19.87
N GLN A 101 5.18 -1.61 -18.82
CA GLN A 101 4.19 -2.54 -18.24
C GLN A 101 3.54 -1.97 -16.97
N GLU A 102 2.31 -2.44 -16.68
CA GLU A 102 1.66 -2.25 -15.38
C GLU A 102 2.28 -3.22 -14.38
N ILE A 103 2.80 -2.69 -13.28
CA ILE A 103 3.53 -3.40 -12.25
C ILE A 103 3.00 -3.00 -10.87
N LEU A 104 3.19 -3.87 -9.89
CA LEU A 104 2.97 -3.55 -8.48
C LEU A 104 4.32 -3.18 -7.85
N LEU A 105 4.37 -2.01 -7.23
CA LEU A 105 5.54 -1.50 -6.52
C LEU A 105 5.29 -1.46 -5.03
N GLN A 106 6.29 -1.88 -4.26
CA GLN A 106 6.43 -1.57 -2.84
C GLN A 106 7.42 -0.42 -2.71
N TYR A 107 7.06 0.59 -1.93
CA TYR A 107 7.83 1.82 -1.84
C TYR A 107 7.94 2.35 -0.41
N ARG A 108 8.88 3.27 -0.24
CA ARG A 108 9.05 4.13 0.93
C ARG A 108 9.01 5.58 0.50
N ILE A 109 8.28 6.43 1.22
CA ILE A 109 8.37 7.89 1.07
C ILE A 109 9.11 8.44 2.27
N HIS A 110 10.33 8.92 2.05
CA HIS A 110 11.18 9.47 3.10
C HIS A 110 10.70 10.86 3.52
N ARG A 111 10.54 11.07 4.83
CA ARG A 111 10.20 12.38 5.40
C ARG A 111 11.41 13.30 5.55
N ILE A 112 12.60 12.73 5.47
CA ILE A 112 13.90 13.42 5.55
C ILE A 112 14.68 13.05 4.29
N GLU A 113 15.23 14.05 3.61
CA GLU A 113 15.91 13.86 2.33
C GLU A 113 17.04 12.82 2.42
N PRO A 114 16.96 11.71 1.68
CA PRO A 114 17.98 10.67 1.70
C PRO A 114 19.23 11.12 0.91
N ILE A 115 20.40 11.10 1.55
CA ILE A 115 21.67 11.55 0.95
C ILE A 115 22.06 10.80 -0.34
N ALA A 116 21.57 9.56 -0.53
CA ALA A 116 21.97 8.65 -1.61
C ALA A 116 20.87 8.38 -2.65
N LEU A 117 19.76 9.13 -2.63
CA LEU A 117 18.70 9.00 -3.64
C LEU A 117 18.39 10.37 -4.23
N SER A 118 17.96 10.39 -5.49
CA SER A 118 17.57 11.63 -6.16
C SER A 118 16.13 12.06 -5.82
N THR A 119 15.35 11.18 -5.19
CA THR A 119 13.94 11.40 -4.85
C THR A 119 13.65 10.91 -3.43
N ASP A 120 12.57 11.41 -2.84
CA ASP A 120 12.01 10.93 -1.57
C ASP A 120 11.24 9.61 -1.73
N TYR A 121 10.92 9.22 -2.97
CA TYR A 121 10.18 8.02 -3.31
C TYR A 121 11.13 6.86 -3.66
N GLU A 122 11.43 6.01 -2.69
CA GLU A 122 12.30 4.85 -2.86
C GLU A 122 11.48 3.60 -3.19
N VAL A 123 11.74 2.95 -4.33
CA VAL A 123 11.15 1.64 -4.64
C VAL A 123 12.02 0.54 -4.02
N ILE A 124 11.39 -0.27 -3.16
CA ILE A 124 12.05 -1.35 -2.40
C ILE A 124 11.62 -2.75 -2.85
N GLY A 125 10.54 -2.86 -3.61
CA GLY A 125 10.04 -4.11 -4.16
C GLY A 125 9.23 -3.88 -5.44
N ALA A 126 9.25 -4.84 -6.35
CA ALA A 126 8.50 -4.76 -7.59
C ALA A 126 8.10 -6.16 -8.08
N GLN A 127 6.89 -6.31 -8.60
CA GLN A 127 6.39 -7.55 -9.16
C GLN A 127 5.27 -7.32 -10.19
N ILE A 128 4.99 -8.32 -11.02
CA ILE A 128 3.76 -8.37 -11.81
C ILE A 128 2.64 -8.85 -10.90
N GLN A 129 1.44 -8.28 -11.04
CA GLN A 129 0.27 -8.79 -10.34
C GLN A 129 -0.16 -10.14 -10.93
N ASP A 130 -0.43 -11.10 -10.05
CA ASP A 130 -0.93 -12.40 -10.45
C ASP A 130 -2.34 -12.29 -11.04
N LYS A 131 -2.60 -13.01 -12.13
CA LYS A 131 -3.89 -12.95 -12.85
C LYS A 131 -4.99 -13.80 -12.20
N SER A 132 -4.68 -14.50 -11.11
CA SER A 132 -5.61 -15.37 -10.40
C SER A 132 -5.29 -15.34 -8.91
N THR A 133 -6.32 -15.45 -8.07
CA THR A 133 -6.14 -15.68 -6.64
C THR A 133 -5.68 -17.12 -6.38
N PRO A 134 -4.79 -17.34 -5.40
CA PRO A 134 -4.37 -18.69 -5.06
C PRO A 134 -5.50 -19.38 -4.29
N LYS A 135 -5.57 -20.71 -4.39
CA LYS A 135 -6.70 -21.51 -3.88
C LYS A 135 -6.86 -21.49 -2.36
N ASP A 136 -5.79 -21.14 -1.66
CA ASP A 136 -5.69 -21.03 -0.20
C ASP A 136 -5.97 -19.61 0.32
N LEU A 137 -6.12 -18.62 -0.57
CA LEU A 137 -6.55 -17.29 -0.15
C LEU A 137 -8.00 -17.35 0.34
N GLN A 138 -8.24 -16.79 1.52
CA GLN A 138 -9.59 -16.65 2.05
C GLN A 138 -10.47 -15.87 1.06
N ASP A 139 -11.61 -16.45 0.69
CA ASP A 139 -12.51 -15.85 -0.31
C ASP A 139 -13.16 -14.54 0.13
N LYS A 140 -13.32 -14.38 1.45
CA LYS A 140 -13.99 -13.24 2.08
C LYS A 140 -13.33 -12.94 3.42
N PHE A 141 -12.90 -11.70 3.61
CA PHE A 141 -12.46 -11.17 4.89
C PHE A 141 -13.29 -9.94 5.25
N ALA A 142 -13.81 -9.89 6.46
CA ALA A 142 -14.66 -8.80 6.92
C ALA A 142 -14.38 -8.47 8.39
N VAL A 143 -14.42 -7.17 8.70
CA VAL A 143 -14.21 -6.62 10.04
C VAL A 143 -15.41 -5.76 10.46
N PRO A 144 -15.54 -5.41 11.76
CA PRO A 144 -16.56 -4.47 12.20
C PRO A 144 -16.48 -3.14 11.43
N LYS A 145 -17.65 -2.56 11.15
CA LYS A 145 -17.75 -1.30 10.41
C LYS A 145 -17.44 -0.13 11.35
N SER A 146 -16.65 0.84 10.89
CA SER A 146 -16.36 2.07 11.64
C SER A 146 -17.51 3.09 11.63
N GLY A 147 -18.51 2.91 10.76
CA GLY A 147 -19.70 3.75 10.67
C GLY A 147 -20.95 3.01 10.18
N SER A 148 -22.12 3.62 10.39
CA SER A 148 -23.42 3.06 9.97
C SER A 148 -24.26 4.01 9.11
N LYS A 149 -23.74 5.19 8.75
CA LYS A 149 -24.49 6.20 7.96
C LYS A 149 -24.93 5.63 6.61
N ARG A 150 -24.03 4.92 5.93
CA ARG A 150 -24.29 4.19 4.67
C ARG A 150 -23.24 3.11 4.50
N ASN A 151 -23.68 1.93 4.04
CA ASN A 151 -22.78 0.85 3.62
C ASN A 151 -23.14 0.45 2.20
N PHE A 152 -22.13 0.17 1.39
CA PHE A 152 -22.33 -0.23 0.00
C PHE A 152 -21.22 -1.17 -0.46
N SER A 153 -21.51 -1.91 -1.52
CA SER A 153 -20.51 -2.75 -2.20
C SER A 153 -20.09 -2.10 -3.50
N VAL A 154 -18.79 -2.06 -3.74
CA VAL A 154 -18.18 -1.64 -5.01
C VAL A 154 -17.56 -2.86 -5.67
N THR A 155 -17.62 -2.94 -6.99
CA THR A 155 -16.88 -3.94 -7.78
C THR A 155 -15.64 -3.28 -8.37
N GLY A 156 -14.45 -3.84 -8.13
CA GLY A 156 -13.22 -3.35 -8.71
C GLY A 156 -11.96 -3.85 -8.01
N ARG A 157 -10.97 -2.98 -7.84
CA ARG A 157 -9.67 -3.31 -7.23
C ARG A 157 -9.04 -2.14 -6.49
N ILE A 158 -8.23 -2.43 -5.48
CA ILE A 158 -7.34 -1.48 -4.82
C ILE A 158 -6.19 -1.15 -5.79
N LEU A 159 -5.88 0.14 -5.91
CA LEU A 159 -4.79 0.66 -6.74
C LEU A 159 -3.57 1.01 -5.90
N SER A 160 -3.76 1.51 -4.69
CA SER A 160 -2.66 1.80 -3.76
C SER A 160 -3.11 1.69 -2.32
N LEU A 161 -2.15 1.46 -1.42
CA LEU A 161 -2.34 1.45 0.02
C LEU A 161 -1.04 1.86 0.70
N GLU A 162 -1.10 2.88 1.56
CA GLU A 162 0.04 3.45 2.26
C GLU A 162 -0.28 3.65 3.74
N TYR A 163 0.66 3.30 4.61
CA TYR A 163 0.54 3.59 6.03
C TYR A 163 0.97 5.03 6.33
N LYS A 164 0.04 5.88 6.78
CA LYS A 164 0.32 7.31 7.08
C LYS A 164 0.98 7.56 8.43
N GLY A 165 1.31 6.52 9.19
CA GLY A 165 2.12 6.60 10.41
C GLY A 165 1.32 6.74 11.70
N THR A 166 2.04 6.68 12.82
CA THR A 166 1.51 6.49 14.19
C THR A 166 0.62 7.61 14.74
N VAL A 167 0.62 8.80 14.14
CA VAL A 167 -0.24 9.92 14.57
C VAL A 167 -1.68 9.74 14.08
N VAL A 168 -1.85 9.18 12.89
CA VAL A 168 -3.18 8.91 12.29
C VAL A 168 -3.57 7.44 12.50
N GLY A 169 -2.60 6.52 12.48
CA GLY A 169 -2.81 5.10 12.72
C GLY A 169 -3.69 4.43 11.66
N THR A 170 -3.79 5.02 10.46
CA THR A 170 -4.61 4.50 9.37
C THR A 170 -3.78 4.20 8.14
N TRP A 171 -4.27 3.22 7.40
CA TRP A 171 -3.84 2.98 6.03
C TRP A 171 -4.75 3.75 5.09
N GLU A 172 -4.17 4.50 4.17
CA GLU A 172 -4.88 5.31 3.20
C GLU A 172 -4.58 4.81 1.79
N GLY A 173 -5.58 4.82 0.92
CA GLY A 173 -5.43 4.23 -0.40
C GLY A 173 -6.45 4.72 -1.40
N PHE A 174 -6.32 4.20 -2.62
CA PHE A 174 -7.28 4.42 -3.70
C PHE A 174 -7.81 3.10 -4.21
N TYR A 175 -9.11 3.03 -4.48
CA TYR A 175 -9.71 1.91 -5.21
C TYR A 175 -10.35 2.38 -6.51
N LEU A 176 -10.31 1.53 -7.53
CA LEU A 176 -11.05 1.69 -8.77
C LEU A 176 -12.47 1.12 -8.60
N ASP A 177 -13.48 1.96 -8.73
CA ASP A 177 -14.86 1.54 -8.98
C ASP A 177 -15.02 1.28 -10.48
N GLU A 178 -14.98 0.02 -10.87
CA GLU A 178 -15.10 -0.37 -12.28
C GLU A 178 -16.51 -0.15 -12.83
N SER A 179 -17.54 -0.14 -11.98
CA SER A 179 -18.92 0.07 -12.41
C SER A 179 -19.16 1.52 -12.82
N ARG A 180 -18.46 2.46 -12.19
CA ARG A 180 -18.57 3.90 -12.44
C ARG A 180 -17.39 4.47 -13.24
N GLY A 181 -16.31 3.71 -13.40
CA GLY A 181 -15.06 4.19 -14.00
C GLY A 181 -14.41 5.30 -13.17
N LYS A 182 -14.53 5.24 -11.85
CA LYS A 182 -14.07 6.27 -10.90
C LYS A 182 -13.03 5.72 -9.94
N VAL A 183 -12.20 6.60 -9.38
CA VAL A 183 -11.19 6.20 -8.39
C VAL A 183 -11.47 6.90 -7.08
N HIS A 184 -11.70 6.16 -6.00
CA HIS A 184 -12.12 6.75 -4.73
C HIS A 184 -11.03 6.59 -3.67
N PRO A 185 -10.79 7.62 -2.84
CA PRO A 185 -9.95 7.49 -1.67
C PRO A 185 -10.67 6.66 -0.61
N PHE A 186 -9.93 5.85 0.12
CA PHE A 186 -10.45 5.11 1.27
C PHE A 186 -9.39 5.00 2.35
N SER A 187 -9.84 4.72 3.56
CA SER A 187 -8.95 4.33 4.65
C SER A 187 -9.30 2.95 5.21
N ILE A 188 -8.35 2.39 5.94
CA ILE A 188 -8.50 1.19 6.75
C ILE A 188 -8.00 1.52 8.15
N THR A 189 -8.88 1.39 9.16
CA THR A 189 -8.51 1.53 10.57
C THR A 189 -8.19 0.20 11.24
N ASP A 190 -8.63 -0.91 10.66
CA ASP A 190 -8.36 -2.25 11.17
C ASP A 190 -7.09 -2.83 10.55
N GLU A 191 -6.13 -3.19 11.40
CA GLU A 191 -4.82 -3.67 10.96
C GLU A 191 -4.89 -5.05 10.27
N GLU A 192 -5.83 -5.92 10.66
CA GLU A 192 -6.01 -7.22 9.99
C GLU A 192 -6.57 -7.02 8.58
N MET A 193 -7.52 -6.10 8.41
CA MET A 193 -8.03 -5.70 7.11
C MET A 193 -6.92 -5.08 6.25
N ALA A 194 -6.06 -4.23 6.82
CA ALA A 194 -4.94 -3.64 6.07
C ALA A 194 -3.94 -4.70 5.58
N ASN A 195 -3.64 -5.69 6.43
CA ASN A 195 -2.82 -6.83 6.05
C ASN A 195 -3.47 -7.67 4.95
N PHE A 196 -4.79 -7.91 5.02
CA PHE A 196 -5.52 -8.64 3.99
C PHE A 196 -5.61 -7.86 2.66
N ALA A 197 -5.82 -6.55 2.71
CA ALA A 197 -5.81 -5.65 1.57
C ALA A 197 -4.43 -5.61 0.87
N THR A 198 -3.36 -5.54 1.65
CA THR A 198 -1.97 -5.58 1.13
C THR A 198 -1.67 -6.91 0.44
N LYS A 199 -2.15 -8.04 0.98
CA LYS A 199 -2.05 -9.34 0.30
C LYS A 199 -2.85 -9.35 -0.99
N THR A 200 -4.05 -8.77 -0.96
CA THR A 200 -4.96 -8.70 -2.11
C THR A 200 -4.36 -7.90 -3.27
N LEU A 201 -3.61 -6.83 -2.99
CA LEU A 201 -2.90 -6.02 -4.00
C LEU A 201 -1.95 -6.82 -4.90
N LYS A 202 -1.49 -7.99 -4.46
CA LYS A 202 -0.64 -8.87 -5.28
C LYS A 202 -1.39 -9.50 -6.46
N TYR A 203 -2.71 -9.50 -6.43
CA TYR A 203 -3.56 -10.12 -7.44
C TYR A 203 -4.27 -9.05 -8.28
N GLY A 204 -4.06 -9.09 -9.59
CA GLY A 204 -4.67 -8.19 -10.57
C GLY A 204 -6.08 -8.60 -10.95
N VAL A 205 -6.83 -9.19 -10.00
CA VAL A 205 -8.19 -9.67 -10.20
C VAL A 205 -9.20 -8.65 -9.68
N ARG A 206 -10.42 -8.75 -10.20
CA ARG A 206 -11.58 -8.00 -9.71
C ARG A 206 -12.15 -8.67 -8.46
N TYR A 207 -12.56 -7.87 -7.49
CA TYR A 207 -13.27 -8.31 -6.28
C TYR A 207 -14.29 -7.26 -5.85
N TYR A 208 -15.07 -7.61 -4.83
CA TYR A 208 -16.05 -6.74 -4.21
C TYR A 208 -15.46 -6.12 -2.95
N LEU A 209 -15.55 -4.80 -2.86
CA LEU A 209 -15.13 -3.98 -1.73
C LEU A 209 -16.37 -3.55 -0.94
N GLY A 210 -16.40 -3.83 0.35
CA GLY A 210 -17.41 -3.33 1.27
C GLY A 210 -16.94 -2.01 1.89
N MET A 211 -17.62 -0.93 1.53
CA MET A 211 -17.32 0.41 2.01
C MET A 211 -18.35 0.87 3.02
N SER A 212 -17.90 1.38 4.16
CA SER A 212 -18.72 2.08 5.14
C SER A 212 -18.40 3.57 5.13
N VAL A 213 -19.41 4.41 5.32
CA VAL A 213 -19.24 5.86 5.43
C VAL A 213 -19.18 6.24 6.90
N ALA A 214 -18.04 6.78 7.34
CA ALA A 214 -17.84 7.25 8.69
C ALA A 214 -18.74 8.46 9.01
N PHE A 215 -19.17 8.58 10.27
CA PHE A 215 -19.94 9.74 10.73
C PHE A 215 -19.10 11.02 10.73
N THR A 216 -17.80 10.89 10.99
CA THR A 216 -16.80 11.97 10.97
C THR A 216 -15.50 11.45 10.37
N THR A 217 -14.79 12.28 9.60
CA THR A 217 -13.49 11.93 8.98
C THR A 217 -12.36 11.93 10.01
N GLY A 218 -12.49 12.74 11.08
CA GLY A 218 -11.45 12.91 12.08
C GLY A 218 -10.12 13.32 11.44
N TRP A 219 -9.10 12.49 11.62
CA TRP A 219 -7.73 12.68 11.11
C TRP A 219 -7.43 11.91 9.81
N ARG A 220 -8.44 11.27 9.21
CA ARG A 220 -8.29 10.42 8.02
C ARG A 220 -8.31 11.25 6.74
N ASP A 221 -7.72 10.69 5.69
CA ASP A 221 -7.78 11.30 4.35
C ASP A 221 -9.13 11.03 3.66
N SER A 222 -9.92 10.04 4.15
CA SER A 222 -11.19 9.65 3.53
C SER A 222 -12.33 9.40 4.53
N HIS A 223 -13.55 9.75 4.08
CA HIS A 223 -14.80 9.40 4.74
C HIS A 223 -15.21 7.93 4.53
N TYR A 224 -14.57 7.24 3.58
CA TYR A 224 -14.88 5.85 3.25
C TYR A 224 -13.90 4.92 3.95
N ASP A 225 -14.46 3.92 4.63
CA ASP A 225 -13.71 2.92 5.36
C ASP A 225 -13.98 1.53 4.81
N LEU A 226 -12.91 0.81 4.46
CA LEU A 226 -13.00 -0.54 3.94
C LEU A 226 -13.21 -1.53 5.08
N PHE A 227 -14.35 -2.24 5.05
CA PHE A 227 -14.69 -3.23 6.07
C PHE A 227 -14.80 -4.65 5.52
N GLU A 228 -14.84 -4.86 4.21
CA GLU A 228 -14.94 -6.19 3.60
C GLU A 228 -14.21 -6.25 2.25
N ILE A 229 -13.47 -7.33 2.02
CA ILE A 229 -13.00 -7.73 0.68
C ILE A 229 -13.56 -9.12 0.40
N ASN A 230 -14.23 -9.28 -0.74
CA ASN A 230 -14.90 -10.53 -1.13
C ASN A 230 -14.66 -10.84 -2.60
N PHE A 231 -14.07 -12.00 -2.89
CA PHE A 231 -13.75 -12.42 -4.26
C PHE A 231 -14.92 -13.10 -4.98
N LYS A 232 -15.99 -13.46 -4.27
CA LYS A 232 -17.07 -14.31 -4.79
C LYS A 232 -18.39 -13.57 -4.97
N ALA A 233 -18.73 -12.66 -4.08
CA ALA A 233 -20.04 -12.00 -4.06
C ALA A 233 -19.97 -10.55 -3.58
N PRO A 234 -20.98 -9.72 -3.89
CA PRO A 234 -21.10 -8.37 -3.34
C PRO A 234 -20.97 -8.34 -1.81
N ALA A 235 -20.32 -7.31 -1.30
CA ALA A 235 -20.11 -7.13 0.13
C ALA A 235 -21.44 -7.03 0.88
N GLY A 236 -21.49 -7.63 2.08
CA GLY A 236 -22.73 -7.76 2.84
C GLY A 236 -23.72 -8.80 2.32
N ALA A 237 -23.40 -9.55 1.26
CA ALA A 237 -24.19 -10.73 0.88
C ALA A 237 -24.16 -11.76 2.03
N LEU A 238 -25.35 -12.30 2.35
CA LEU A 238 -25.49 -13.42 3.28
C LEU A 238 -24.70 -14.62 2.75
N GLU A 239 -24.02 -15.35 3.63
CA GLU A 239 -23.40 -16.60 3.23
C GLU A 239 -24.46 -17.54 2.67
N PRO A 240 -24.21 -18.22 1.53
CA PRO A 240 -25.17 -19.17 1.00
C PRO A 240 -25.42 -20.25 2.04
N THR A 241 -26.68 -20.38 2.47
CA THR A 241 -27.10 -21.41 3.42
C THR A 241 -26.65 -22.78 2.88
N PRO A 242 -25.93 -23.60 3.66
CA PRO A 242 -25.56 -24.93 3.20
C PRO A 242 -26.81 -25.68 2.75
N LYS A 243 -26.84 -26.14 1.49
CA LYS A 243 -27.92 -26.99 1.02
C LYS A 243 -27.99 -28.21 1.95
N PRO A 244 -29.17 -28.60 2.48
CA PRO A 244 -29.31 -29.83 3.22
C PRO A 244 -28.74 -30.97 2.38
N GLN A 245 -27.73 -31.67 2.91
CA GLN A 245 -27.28 -32.90 2.29
C GLN A 245 -28.46 -33.88 2.30
N PRO A 246 -28.81 -34.51 1.17
CA PRO A 246 -29.81 -35.56 1.20
C PRO A 246 -29.31 -36.66 2.14
N GLN A 247 -30.08 -36.91 3.19
CA GLN A 247 -29.84 -38.03 4.10
C GLN A 247 -29.88 -39.31 3.25
N GLN A 248 -28.75 -40.02 3.21
CA GLN A 248 -28.69 -41.40 2.73
C GLN A 248 -29.12 -42.34 3.85
#